data_AF-A0A3D4DAA5-F1
#
_entry.id   AF-A0A3D4DAA5-F1
#
_cell.length_a   1.000
_cell.length_b   1.000
_cell.length_c   1.000
_cell.angle_alpha   90.00
_cell.angle_beta   90.00
_cell.angle_gamma   90.00
#
_symmetry.space_group_name_H-M   'P 1'
#
loop_
_entity.id
_entity.type
_entity.pdbx_description
1 polymer ?
#
loop_
_entity_poly.entity_id
_entity_poly.type
_entity_poly.pdbx_seq_one_letter_code
_entity_poly.pdbx_strand_id
1 'polypeptide(L)'
;MTGKIKVLLPLLLIFLLVGCGKTNDGLTIEGHDWTYANAIDSEGQPLDLPALTCSAQDGSLTVTDSDGSTQSGTYTLTQHDANDVLYDLTLDSETGTALVGVTEYTDAAGEKSSEYTLILSLPERTVYFRADMAQ
;
A
#
# COMPACT_ATOMS: atom_id res chain seq x y z
N MET A 1 46.94 39.54 14.50
CA MET A 1 45.81 40.31 13.93
C MET A 1 45.22 39.54 12.77
N THR A 2 44.04 38.97 13.01
CA THR A 2 42.88 38.81 12.12
C THR A 2 43.10 38.89 10.60
N GLY A 3 42.96 37.73 9.93
CA GLY A 3 43.04 37.58 8.47
C GLY A 3 41.93 36.71 7.87
N LYS A 4 40.66 37.04 8.17
CA LYS A 4 39.46 36.93 7.32
C LYS A 4 39.29 35.64 6.48
N ILE A 5 38.50 34.70 7.00
CA ILE A 5 37.87 33.61 6.23
C ILE A 5 36.91 34.27 5.22
N LYS A 6 37.37 34.42 3.98
CA LYS A 6 36.60 34.99 2.88
C LYS A 6 35.72 33.88 2.28
N VAL A 7 34.51 33.76 2.83
CA VAL A 7 33.26 33.39 2.15
C VAL A 7 33.47 32.71 0.79
N LEU A 8 33.67 31.38 0.79
CA LEU A 8 33.29 30.54 -0.34
C LEU A 8 31.91 29.92 -0.02
N LEU A 9 30.96 30.81 0.28
CA LEU A 9 29.57 30.52 0.57
C LEU A 9 28.72 30.14 -0.67
N PRO A 10 29.13 30.27 -1.96
CA PRO A 10 28.24 29.86 -3.04
C PRO A 10 28.32 28.37 -3.36
N LEU A 11 29.29 27.60 -2.82
CA LEU A 11 29.44 26.17 -3.15
C LEU A 11 28.78 25.23 -2.12
N LEU A 12 28.43 25.73 -0.94
CA LEU A 12 27.73 24.94 0.09
C LEU A 12 26.21 24.88 -0.12
N LEU A 13 25.65 25.74 -0.98
CA LEU A 13 24.20 25.88 -1.17
C LEU A 13 23.59 24.91 -2.20
N ILE A 14 24.37 24.02 -2.80
CA ILE A 14 23.86 23.02 -3.77
C ILE A 14 23.43 21.71 -3.10
N PHE A 15 23.69 21.51 -1.80
CA PHE A 15 23.32 20.28 -1.07
C PHE A 15 22.02 20.35 -0.26
N LEU A 16 21.27 21.46 -0.30
CA LEU A 16 20.03 21.63 0.48
C LEU A 16 18.74 21.35 -0.31
N LEU A 17 18.84 20.72 -1.48
CA LEU A 17 17.69 20.19 -2.24
C LEU A 17 17.75 18.66 -2.37
N VAL A 18 18.36 17.98 -1.41
CA VAL A 18 17.85 16.64 -1.08
C VAL A 18 16.58 16.92 -0.30
N GLY A 19 15.46 17.02 -1.03
CA GLY A 19 14.15 17.02 -0.42
C GLY A 19 14.14 15.88 0.60
N CYS A 20 13.88 16.25 1.86
CA CYS A 20 13.52 15.34 2.91
C CYS A 20 12.14 14.77 2.56
N GLY A 21 12.09 13.96 1.49
CA GLY A 21 10.98 13.06 1.25
C GLY A 21 11.20 11.94 2.23
N LYS A 22 10.35 11.86 3.25
CA LYS A 22 10.18 10.63 4.01
C LYS A 22 10.17 9.49 3.00
N THR A 23 11.09 8.55 3.12
CA THR A 23 10.87 7.25 2.52
C THR A 23 9.54 6.78 3.12
N ASN A 24 8.53 6.52 2.29
CA ASN A 24 7.25 5.96 2.72
C ASN A 24 7.51 4.50 3.13
N ASP A 25 8.29 4.30 4.20
CA ASP A 25 8.77 2.98 4.67
C ASP A 25 7.61 2.04 5.05
N GLY A 26 6.38 2.56 5.18
CA GLY A 26 5.18 1.80 5.48
C GLY A 26 4.32 1.39 4.28
N LEU A 27 4.68 1.79 3.05
CA LEU A 27 3.91 1.41 1.86
C LEU A 27 4.28 0.00 1.40
N THR A 28 3.93 -0.99 2.22
CA THR A 28 4.23 -2.40 2.02
C THR A 28 2.95 -3.22 2.10
N ILE A 29 2.93 -4.40 1.49
CA ILE A 29 1.81 -5.34 1.70
C ILE A 29 1.87 -5.97 3.11
N GLU A 30 3.07 -6.10 3.68
CA GLU A 30 3.30 -6.60 5.03
C GLU A 30 3.04 -5.54 6.10
N GLY A 31 2.84 -6.00 7.34
CA GLY A 31 2.81 -5.13 8.53
C GLY A 31 1.49 -4.40 8.77
N HIS A 32 0.43 -4.75 8.02
CA HIS A 32 -0.90 -4.14 8.13
C HIS A 32 -1.96 -5.17 8.50
N ASP A 33 -2.92 -4.74 9.31
CA ASP A 33 -4.14 -5.50 9.60
C ASP A 33 -5.18 -5.21 8.51
N TRP A 34 -5.04 -5.85 7.35
CA TRP A 34 -5.92 -5.63 6.21
C TRP A 34 -7.33 -6.15 6.47
N THR A 35 -8.31 -5.24 6.39
CA THR A 35 -9.74 -5.54 6.56
C THR A 35 -10.49 -5.35 5.26
N TYR A 36 -11.44 -6.25 4.97
CA TYR A 36 -12.28 -6.18 3.78
C TYR A 36 -13.05 -4.86 3.68
N ALA A 37 -13.02 -4.26 2.51
CA ALA A 37 -13.80 -3.08 2.17
C ALA A 37 -14.95 -3.42 1.19
N ASN A 38 -14.62 -4.05 0.07
CA ASN A 38 -15.60 -4.48 -0.94
C ASN A 38 -14.96 -5.47 -1.94
N ALA A 39 -15.79 -6.03 -2.83
CA ALA A 39 -15.33 -6.79 -3.98
C ALA A 39 -16.24 -6.54 -5.20
N ILE A 40 -15.67 -6.75 -6.37
CA ILE A 40 -16.37 -6.72 -7.66
C ILE A 40 -15.96 -7.92 -8.51
N ASP A 41 -16.84 -8.35 -9.40
CA ASP A 41 -16.50 -9.34 -10.42
C ASP A 41 -15.72 -8.71 -11.59
N SER A 42 -15.38 -9.53 -12.57
CA SER A 42 -14.68 -9.10 -13.80
C SER A 42 -15.50 -8.14 -14.68
N GLU A 43 -16.82 -8.04 -14.47
CA GLU A 43 -17.73 -7.10 -15.13
C GLU A 43 -17.93 -5.81 -14.31
N GLY A 44 -17.26 -5.70 -13.16
CA GLY A 44 -17.37 -4.58 -12.23
C GLY A 44 -18.67 -4.57 -11.42
N GLN A 45 -19.42 -5.65 -11.40
CA GLN A 45 -20.61 -5.77 -10.54
C GLN A 45 -20.18 -6.09 -9.10
N PRO A 46 -20.84 -5.50 -8.09
CA PRO A 46 -20.55 -5.81 -6.69
C PRO A 46 -20.72 -7.30 -6.39
N LEU A 47 -19.74 -7.88 -5.69
CA LEU A 47 -19.82 -9.22 -5.13
C LEU A 47 -20.20 -9.15 -3.66
N ASP A 48 -21.19 -9.96 -3.27
CA ASP A 48 -21.55 -10.16 -1.87
C ASP A 48 -20.65 -11.24 -1.27
N LEU A 49 -19.48 -10.81 -0.77
CA LEU A 49 -18.54 -11.67 -0.06
C LEU A 49 -18.72 -11.50 1.46
N PRO A 50 -18.50 -12.56 2.24
CA PRO A 50 -18.40 -12.43 3.69
C PRO A 50 -17.23 -11.53 4.07
N ALA A 51 -17.18 -11.10 5.33
CA ALA A 51 -16.07 -10.31 5.83
C ALA A 51 -14.76 -11.10 5.72
N LEU A 52 -13.75 -10.48 5.13
CA LEU A 52 -12.43 -11.08 4.96
C LEU A 52 -11.37 -10.30 5.75
N THR A 53 -10.33 -11.01 6.17
CA THR A 53 -9.06 -10.41 6.61
C THR A 53 -7.94 -10.91 5.70
N CYS A 54 -6.92 -10.08 5.49
CA CYS A 54 -5.75 -10.45 4.71
C CYS A 54 -4.50 -10.25 5.55
N SER A 55 -3.60 -11.23 5.55
CA SER A 55 -2.29 -11.15 6.18
C SER A 55 -1.22 -11.50 5.16
N ALA A 56 -0.14 -10.74 5.15
CA ALA A 56 1.00 -10.94 4.27
C ALA A 56 2.29 -10.87 5.08
N GLN A 57 3.15 -11.88 4.90
CA GLN A 57 4.46 -11.94 5.54
C GLN A 57 5.40 -12.84 4.75
N ASP A 58 6.64 -12.40 4.53
CA ASP A 58 7.73 -13.17 3.94
C ASP A 58 7.36 -13.79 2.58
N GLY A 59 6.64 -13.03 1.74
CA GLY A 59 6.18 -13.49 0.42
C GLY A 59 4.96 -14.44 0.45
N SER A 60 4.42 -14.76 1.62
CA SER A 60 3.20 -15.55 1.80
C SER A 60 2.02 -14.66 2.12
N LEU A 61 0.86 -14.93 1.52
CA LEU A 61 -0.39 -14.21 1.76
C LEU A 61 -1.50 -15.18 2.14
N THR A 62 -2.32 -14.79 3.11
CA THR A 62 -3.47 -15.56 3.56
C THR A 62 -4.69 -14.65 3.64
N VAL A 63 -5.76 -15.06 2.96
CA VAL A 63 -7.08 -14.43 3.07
C VAL A 63 -7.94 -15.34 3.94
N THR A 64 -8.44 -14.82 5.05
CA THR A 64 -9.29 -15.58 5.99
C THR A 64 -10.71 -15.04 5.91
N ASP A 65 -11.67 -15.94 5.69
CA ASP A 65 -13.10 -15.67 5.78
C ASP A 65 -13.54 -15.55 7.26
N SER A 66 -14.65 -14.88 7.48
CA SER A 66 -15.39 -14.77 8.74
C SER A 66 -15.72 -16.11 9.41
N ASP A 67 -15.83 -17.20 8.64
CA ASP A 67 -16.05 -18.55 9.17
C ASP A 67 -14.74 -19.27 9.60
N GLY A 68 -13.59 -18.63 9.36
CA GLY A 68 -12.25 -19.15 9.66
C GLY A 68 -11.61 -19.96 8.53
N SER A 69 -12.29 -20.13 7.39
CA SER A 69 -11.70 -20.73 6.19
C SER A 69 -10.59 -19.84 5.63
N THR A 70 -9.52 -20.44 5.10
CA THR A 70 -8.34 -19.71 4.62
C THR A 70 -8.00 -20.07 3.18
N GLN A 71 -7.79 -19.04 2.36
CA GLN A 71 -7.15 -19.14 1.05
C GLN A 71 -5.68 -18.74 1.19
N SER A 72 -4.77 -19.51 0.61
CA SER A 72 -3.33 -19.27 0.73
C SER A 72 -2.72 -18.90 -0.61
N GLY A 73 -1.74 -18.02 -0.56
CA GLY A 73 -1.13 -17.44 -1.73
C GLY A 73 0.31 -17.00 -1.50
N THR A 74 0.92 -16.52 -2.57
CA THR A 74 2.25 -15.92 -2.56
C THR A 74 2.22 -14.62 -3.33
N TYR A 75 3.13 -13.71 -2.99
CA TYR A 75 3.31 -12.48 -3.74
C TYR A 75 4.80 -12.20 -3.96
N THR A 76 5.11 -11.51 -5.04
CA THR A 76 6.48 -11.08 -5.37
C THR A 76 6.46 -9.62 -5.79
N LEU A 77 7.34 -8.81 -5.21
CA LEU A 77 7.45 -7.39 -5.54
C LEU A 77 7.83 -7.22 -7.01
N THR A 78 7.02 -6.46 -7.74
CA THR A 78 7.23 -6.14 -9.16
C THR A 78 7.71 -4.70 -9.33
N GLN A 79 7.07 -3.75 -8.65
CA GLN A 79 7.40 -2.32 -8.72
C GLN A 79 7.15 -1.64 -7.38
N HIS A 80 8.00 -0.66 -7.06
CA HIS A 80 7.85 0.19 -5.88
C HIS A 80 8.05 1.66 -6.28
N ASP A 81 6.95 2.38 -6.42
CA ASP A 81 6.94 3.80 -6.78
C ASP A 81 6.69 4.67 -5.54
N ALA A 82 6.54 5.99 -5.72
CA ALA A 82 6.37 6.93 -4.62
C ALA A 82 4.99 6.83 -3.93
N ASN A 83 3.96 6.41 -4.68
CA ASN A 83 2.56 6.45 -4.26
C ASN A 83 1.91 5.06 -4.18
N ASP A 84 2.47 4.07 -4.89
CA ASP A 84 1.95 2.72 -4.94
C ASP A 84 3.08 1.68 -5.07
N VAL A 85 2.74 0.46 -4.70
CA VAL A 85 3.61 -0.72 -4.80
C VAL A 85 2.82 -1.86 -5.42
N LEU A 86 3.39 -2.46 -6.45
CA LEU A 86 2.80 -3.54 -7.23
C LEU A 86 3.51 -4.85 -6.97
N TYR A 87 2.72 -5.91 -6.86
CA TYR A 87 3.18 -7.27 -6.68
C TYR A 87 2.50 -8.20 -7.70
N ASP A 88 3.24 -9.17 -8.20
CA ASP A 88 2.64 -10.37 -8.79
C ASP A 88 2.04 -11.21 -7.66
N LEU A 89 0.82 -11.71 -7.85
CA LEU A 89 0.07 -12.47 -6.85
C LEU A 89 -0.29 -13.86 -7.40
N THR A 90 -0.20 -14.88 -6.56
CA THR A 90 -0.89 -16.15 -6.77
C THR A 90 -1.73 -16.48 -5.53
N LEU A 91 -3.03 -16.71 -5.67
CA LEU A 91 -3.94 -17.08 -4.59
C LEU A 91 -4.75 -18.31 -5.00
N ASP A 92 -4.72 -19.41 -4.25
CA ASP A 92 -5.40 -20.67 -4.57
C ASP A 92 -5.16 -21.17 -6.03
N SER A 93 -3.95 -20.95 -6.55
CA SER A 93 -3.52 -21.24 -7.94
C SER A 93 -4.01 -20.28 -9.03
N GLU A 94 -4.73 -19.22 -8.68
CA GLU A 94 -5.07 -18.14 -9.59
C GLU A 94 -3.95 -17.09 -9.60
N THR A 95 -3.48 -16.69 -10.78
CA THR A 95 -2.48 -15.62 -10.92
C THR A 95 -3.18 -14.29 -11.14
N GLY A 96 -2.69 -13.27 -10.45
CA GLY A 96 -3.21 -11.91 -10.49
C GLY A 96 -2.16 -10.89 -10.07
N THR A 97 -2.61 -9.72 -9.64
CA THR A 97 -1.75 -8.67 -9.09
C THR A 97 -2.26 -8.20 -7.73
N ALA A 98 -1.35 -7.71 -6.90
CA ALA A 98 -1.68 -6.94 -5.72
C ALA A 98 -1.14 -5.51 -5.85
N LEU A 99 -1.94 -4.52 -5.46
CA LEU A 99 -1.53 -3.11 -5.40
C LEU A 99 -1.71 -2.62 -3.96
N VAL A 100 -0.66 -2.01 -3.41
CA VAL A 100 -0.73 -1.27 -2.15
C VAL A 100 -0.60 0.22 -2.44
N GLY A 101 -1.49 1.02 -1.86
CA GLY A 101 -1.53 2.47 -2.03
C GLY A 101 -2.02 3.18 -0.78
N VAL A 102 -2.11 4.52 -0.87
CA VAL A 102 -2.78 5.36 0.13
C VAL A 102 -3.99 6.01 -0.51
N THR A 103 -5.15 5.89 0.14
CA THR A 103 -6.36 6.62 -0.26
C THR A 103 -6.58 7.78 0.71
N GLU A 104 -6.65 9.00 0.17
CA GLU A 104 -7.00 10.20 0.94
C GLU A 104 -8.49 10.50 0.83
N TYR A 105 -9.12 10.74 1.98
CA TYR A 105 -10.48 11.22 2.08
C TYR A 105 -10.48 12.67 2.56
N THR A 106 -11.44 13.44 2.06
CA THR A 106 -11.72 14.78 2.57
C THR A 106 -13.21 14.86 2.85
N ASP A 107 -13.57 15.15 4.10
CA ASP A 107 -14.97 15.24 4.50
C ASP A 107 -15.61 16.57 4.06
N ALA A 108 -16.89 16.75 4.38
CA ALA A 108 -17.62 17.98 4.05
C ALA A 108 -17.11 19.23 4.80
N ALA A 109 -16.39 19.05 5.92
CA ALA A 109 -15.77 20.12 6.68
C ALA A 109 -14.35 20.46 6.20
N GLY A 110 -13.80 19.67 5.26
CA GLY A 110 -12.44 19.81 4.75
C GLY A 110 -11.39 19.09 5.60
N GLU A 111 -11.81 18.27 6.56
CA GLU A 111 -10.91 17.42 7.34
C GLU A 111 -10.40 16.28 6.46
N LYS A 112 -9.08 16.05 6.51
CA LYS A 112 -8.41 15.00 5.74
C LYS A 112 -8.15 13.79 6.60
N SER A 113 -8.46 12.62 6.06
CA SER A 113 -7.99 11.34 6.59
C SER A 113 -7.33 10.52 5.48
N SER A 114 -6.52 9.54 5.88
CA SER A 114 -5.83 8.67 4.95
C SER A 114 -5.83 7.24 5.49
N GLU A 115 -6.05 6.29 4.60
CA GLU A 115 -6.00 4.85 4.90
C GLU A 115 -5.07 4.19 3.88
N TYR A 116 -4.38 3.12 4.31
CA TYR A 116 -3.74 2.23 3.36
C TYR A 116 -4.81 1.44 2.60
N THR A 117 -4.57 1.17 1.33
CA THR A 117 -5.45 0.36 0.48
C THR A 117 -4.65 -0.80 -0.10
N LEU A 118 -5.22 -2.00 -0.05
CA LEU A 118 -4.71 -3.19 -0.73
C LEU A 118 -5.77 -3.67 -1.72
N ILE A 119 -5.39 -3.85 -2.98
CA ILE A 119 -6.27 -4.35 -4.04
C ILE A 119 -5.70 -5.67 -4.53
N LEU A 120 -6.46 -6.75 -4.44
CA LEU A 120 -6.14 -8.04 -5.04
C LEU A 120 -6.95 -8.19 -6.32
N SER A 121 -6.30 -8.15 -7.49
CA SER A 121 -6.92 -8.32 -8.78
C SER A 121 -6.66 -9.73 -9.31
N LEU A 122 -7.69 -10.57 -9.25
CA LEU A 122 -7.71 -11.95 -9.74
C LEU A 122 -8.53 -12.03 -11.04
N PRO A 123 -8.46 -13.13 -11.81
CA PRO A 123 -9.12 -13.22 -13.12
C PRO A 123 -10.63 -12.94 -13.09
N GLU A 124 -11.33 -13.46 -12.09
CA GLU A 124 -12.81 -13.37 -12.00
C GLU A 124 -13.30 -12.32 -11.00
N ARG A 125 -12.40 -11.73 -10.20
CA ARG A 125 -12.78 -10.80 -9.13
C ARG A 125 -11.65 -9.86 -8.74
N THR A 126 -12.03 -8.68 -8.27
CA THR A 126 -11.14 -7.77 -7.54
C THR A 126 -11.65 -7.60 -6.12
N VAL A 127 -10.75 -7.75 -5.14
CA VAL A 127 -11.06 -7.61 -3.71
C VAL A 127 -10.28 -6.44 -3.14
N TYR A 128 -10.96 -5.57 -2.42
CA TYR A 128 -10.42 -4.36 -1.83
C TYR A 128 -10.34 -4.52 -0.32
N PHE A 129 -9.18 -4.18 0.23
CA PHE A 129 -8.91 -4.14 1.65
C PHE A 129 -8.40 -2.75 2.03
N ARG A 130 -8.55 -2.43 3.31
CA ARG A 130 -8.01 -1.23 3.93
C ARG A 130 -7.30 -1.53 5.24
N ALA A 131 -6.37 -0.66 5.60
CA ALA A 131 -5.76 -0.66 6.92
C ALA A 131 -5.58 0.78 7.41
N ASP A 132 -5.72 0.98 8.71
CA ASP A 132 -5.56 2.28 9.33
C ASP A 132 -4.10 2.73 9.23
N MET A 133 -3.88 4.00 8.88
CA MET A 133 -2.57 4.62 9.04
C MET A 133 -2.41 5.00 10.51
N ALA A 134 -1.40 4.45 11.19
CA ALA A 134 -1.06 4.92 12.53
C ALA A 134 -0.82 6.44 12.49
N GLN A 135 -1.56 7.18 13.32
CA GLN A 135 -1.49 8.64 13.42
C GLN A 135 -0.19 9.14 14.05
#